data_AF-A0A957WU57-F1
#
_entry.id   AF-A0A957WU57-F1
#
_cell.length_a   1.000
_cell.length_b   1.000
_cell.length_c   1.000
_cell.angle_alpha   90.00
_cell.angle_beta   90.00
_cell.angle_gamma   90.00
#
_symmetry.space_group_name_H-M   'P 1'
#
loop_
_entity.id
_entity.type
_entity.pdbx_description
1 polymer ?
#
loop_
_entity_poly.entity_id
_entity_poly.type
_entity_poly.pdbx_seq_one_letter_code
_entity_poly.pdbx_strand_id
1 'polypeptide(L)'
;PTWSPDGQWVALVRRTPSNPDAQIWLMRPDGSEARPLTHQADTYYGVPAWSPDGNYLLLQQTELKGSRESEIWMIKIDTGELQSIGTGQLPNWLSD
;
A
#
# COMPACT_ATOMS: atom_id res chain seq x y z
N PRO A 1 -3.95 3.18 8.98
CA PRO A 1 -3.21 1.88 9.07
C PRO A 1 -4.23 0.76 8.88
N THR A 2 -3.79 -0.40 8.41
CA THR A 2 -4.63 -1.60 8.28
C THR A 2 -3.83 -2.83 8.72
N TRP A 3 -4.51 -3.81 9.29
CA TRP A 3 -3.92 -5.03 9.81
C TRP A 3 -4.08 -6.16 8.80
N SER A 4 -3.06 -7.01 8.67
CA SER A 4 -3.23 -8.26 7.96
C SER A 4 -4.29 -9.13 8.66
N PRO A 5 -4.99 -10.02 7.93
CA PRO A 5 -6.04 -10.86 8.51
C PRO A 5 -5.57 -11.74 9.68
N ASP A 6 -4.30 -12.18 9.63
CA ASP A 6 -3.65 -12.97 10.68
C ASP A 6 -3.10 -12.12 11.85
N GLY A 7 -3.20 -10.78 11.76
CA GLY A 7 -2.71 -9.83 12.75
C GLY A 7 -1.18 -9.71 12.82
N GLN A 8 -0.43 -10.39 11.94
CA GLN A 8 1.03 -10.43 12.00
C GLN A 8 1.72 -9.20 11.39
N TRP A 9 0.99 -8.41 10.62
CA TRP A 9 1.52 -7.27 9.89
C TRP A 9 0.58 -6.07 9.96
N VAL A 10 1.19 -4.88 9.93
CA VAL A 10 0.51 -3.60 9.80
C VAL A 10 1.01 -2.92 8.54
N ALA A 11 0.08 -2.56 7.65
CA ALA A 11 0.35 -1.72 6.50
C ALA A 11 -0.12 -0.28 6.77
N LEU A 12 0.70 0.71 6.45
CA LEU A 12 0.35 2.12 6.64
C LEU A 12 1.01 3.05 5.65
N VAL A 13 0.41 4.23 5.50
CA VAL A 13 1.03 5.37 4.84
C VAL A 13 1.97 6.04 5.85
N ARG A 14 3.26 6.17 5.51
CA ARG A 14 4.27 6.79 6.37
C ARG A 14 5.12 7.78 5.58
N ARG A 15 5.34 8.97 6.18
CA ARG A 15 6.35 9.94 5.77
C ARG A 15 7.57 9.83 6.68
N THR A 16 8.75 10.08 6.14
CA THR A 16 9.99 10.12 6.93
C THR A 16 10.75 11.42 6.66
N PRO A 17 11.60 11.91 7.57
CA PRO A 17 12.38 13.12 7.30
C PRO A 17 13.24 13.03 6.02
N SER A 18 13.70 11.82 5.67
CA SER A 18 14.50 11.54 4.47
C SER A 18 13.66 11.31 3.20
N ASN A 19 12.36 11.05 3.34
CA ASN A 19 11.45 10.88 2.20
C ASN A 19 10.15 11.67 2.49
N PRO A 20 10.04 12.91 1.97
CA PRO A 20 8.89 13.77 2.20
C PRO A 20 7.62 13.22 1.56
N ASP A 21 7.76 12.39 0.52
CA ASP A 21 6.65 11.71 -0.11
C ASP A 21 6.17 10.56 0.78
N ALA A 22 4.86 10.50 0.98
CA ALA A 22 4.26 9.47 1.79
C ALA A 22 4.32 8.14 1.03
N GLN A 23 4.85 7.08 1.66
CA GLN A 23 4.96 5.75 1.06
C GLN A 23 4.11 4.75 1.82
N ILE A 24 3.79 3.62 1.19
CA ILE A 24 3.24 2.46 1.88
C ILE A 24 4.38 1.71 2.57
N TRP A 25 4.19 1.42 3.83
CA TRP A 25 5.13 0.68 4.67
C TRP A 25 4.44 -0.55 5.26
N LEU A 26 5.25 -1.59 5.47
CA LEU A 26 4.88 -2.82 6.15
C LEU A 26 5.76 -2.98 7.38
N MET A 27 5.18 -3.37 8.51
CA MET A 27 5.91 -3.64 9.75
C MET A 27 5.16 -4.65 10.62
N ARG A 28 5.87 -5.26 11.56
CA ARG A 28 5.26 -6.04 12.65
C ARG A 28 4.50 -5.13 13.63
N PRO A 29 3.55 -5.65 14.41
CA PRO A 29 2.79 -4.86 15.38
C PRO A 29 3.63 -4.15 16.45
N ASP A 30 4.79 -4.70 16.79
CA ASP A 30 5.76 -4.10 17.71
C ASP A 30 6.65 -3.03 17.04
N GLY A 31 6.46 -2.78 15.75
CA GLY A 31 7.25 -1.85 14.93
C GLY A 31 8.53 -2.44 14.36
N SER A 32 8.84 -3.71 14.63
CA SER A 32 9.99 -4.40 14.04
C SER A 32 9.76 -4.73 12.56
N GLU A 33 10.84 -5.07 11.86
CA GLU A 33 10.83 -5.40 10.42
C GLU A 33 10.18 -4.33 9.52
N ALA A 34 10.17 -3.07 9.98
CA ALA A 34 9.58 -1.96 9.23
C ALA A 34 10.34 -1.70 7.93
N ARG A 35 9.64 -1.86 6.80
CA ARG A 35 10.19 -1.62 5.45
C ARG A 35 9.18 -0.89 4.55
N PRO A 36 9.64 0.00 3.65
CA PRO A 36 8.78 0.52 2.59
C PRO A 36 8.40 -0.61 1.61
N LEU A 37 7.17 -0.55 1.09
CA LEU A 37 6.69 -1.35 -0.03
C LEU A 37 6.65 -0.55 -1.33
N THR A 38 6.65 0.78 -1.23
CA THR A 38 6.64 1.69 -2.37
C THR A 38 7.77 2.71 -2.24
N HIS A 39 8.22 3.22 -3.38
CA HIS A 39 9.37 4.12 -3.47
C HIS A 39 9.16 5.28 -4.45
N GLN A 40 7.94 5.44 -4.99
CA GLN A 40 7.71 6.38 -6.07
C GLN A 40 7.60 7.80 -5.52
N ALA A 41 8.38 8.71 -6.10
CA ALA A 41 8.36 10.13 -5.77
C ALA A 41 7.12 10.81 -6.37
N ASP A 42 6.79 12.00 -5.85
CA ASP A 42 5.70 12.85 -6.37
C ASP A 42 4.35 12.10 -6.48
N THR A 43 4.12 11.15 -5.57
CA THR A 43 3.01 10.22 -5.63
C THR A 43 2.24 10.25 -4.31
N TYR A 44 0.91 10.29 -4.42
CA TYR A 44 0.02 10.05 -3.30
C TYR A 44 -0.39 8.59 -3.25
N TYR A 45 -0.34 8.02 -2.05
CA TYR A 45 -0.92 6.71 -1.76
C TYR A 45 -2.10 6.83 -0.81
N GLY A 46 -3.20 6.16 -1.15
CA GLY A 46 -4.35 5.99 -0.27
C GLY A 46 -4.08 4.97 0.85
N VAL A 47 -5.05 4.80 1.74
CA VAL A 47 -5.01 3.71 2.73
C VAL A 47 -5.05 2.38 1.98
N PRO A 48 -4.09 1.47 2.23
CA PRO A 48 -4.06 0.19 1.52
C PRO A 48 -5.10 -0.78 2.11
N ALA A 49 -5.50 -1.79 1.34
CA ALA A 49 -6.49 -2.79 1.74
C ALA A 49 -5.93 -4.22 1.60
N TRP A 50 -5.96 -4.99 2.69
CA TRP A 50 -5.49 -6.39 2.70
C TRP A 50 -6.48 -7.33 2.04
N SER A 51 -5.96 -8.26 1.25
CA SER A 51 -6.73 -9.41 0.81
C SER A 51 -7.13 -10.27 2.01
N PRO A 52 -8.29 -10.95 1.96
CA PRO A 52 -8.74 -11.82 3.05
C PRO A 52 -7.76 -12.96 3.38
N ASP A 53 -6.98 -13.40 2.39
CA ASP A 53 -5.95 -14.43 2.54
C ASP A 53 -4.60 -13.89 3.05
N GLY A 54 -4.46 -12.57 3.21
CA GLY A 54 -3.24 -11.93 3.68
C GLY A 54 -2.05 -11.93 2.71
N ASN A 55 -2.23 -12.40 1.47
CA ASN A 55 -1.12 -12.50 0.51
C ASN A 55 -0.90 -11.23 -0.32
N TYR A 56 -1.88 -10.32 -0.32
CA TYR A 56 -1.89 -9.14 -1.18
C TYR A 56 -2.35 -7.87 -0.45
N LEU A 57 -1.93 -6.73 -0.98
CA LEU A 57 -2.49 -5.41 -0.66
C LEU A 57 -2.97 -4.73 -1.94
N LEU A 58 -4.15 -4.11 -1.91
CA LEU A 58 -4.57 -3.12 -2.89
C LEU A 58 -4.09 -1.74 -2.46
N LEU A 59 -3.51 -1.00 -3.39
CA LEU A 59 -2.95 0.33 -3.21
C LEU A 59 -3.65 1.28 -4.18
N GLN A 60 -4.20 2.38 -3.67
CA GLN A 60 -4.52 3.52 -4.52
C GLN A 60 -3.25 4.33 -4.72
N GLN A 61 -2.90 4.60 -5.98
CA GLN A 61 -1.77 5.43 -6.38
C GLN A 61 -2.26 6.61 -7.23
N THR A 62 -1.81 7.83 -6.93
CA THR A 62 -2.11 9.02 -7.72
C THR A 62 -0.83 9.82 -7.98
N GLU A 63 -0.44 9.97 -9.25
CA GLU A 63 0.68 10.83 -9.61
C GLU A 63 0.31 12.31 -9.44
N LEU A 64 1.11 13.06 -8.68
CA LEU A 64 0.77 14.45 -8.30
C LEU A 64 1.14 15.47 -9.39
N LYS A 65 2.11 15.14 -10.24
CA LYS A 65 2.59 15.98 -11.35
C LYS A 65 2.01 15.60 -12.72
N GLY A 66 1.25 14.50 -12.81
CA GLY A 66 0.69 13.95 -14.05
C GLY A 66 -0.82 14.20 -14.21
N SER A 67 -1.53 13.21 -14.80
CA SER A 67 -2.97 13.25 -15.08
C SER A 67 -3.85 13.40 -13.82
N ARG A 68 -3.28 13.13 -12.63
CA ARG A 68 -3.97 13.02 -11.33
C ARG A 68 -5.09 11.97 -11.32
N GLU A 69 -5.15 11.12 -12.34
CA GLU A 69 -5.99 9.93 -12.30
C GLU A 69 -5.40 8.95 -11.29
N SER A 70 -6.27 8.25 -10.57
CA SER A 70 -5.87 7.27 -9.58
C SER A 70 -5.87 5.90 -10.20
N GLU A 71 -4.81 5.15 -9.95
CA GLU A 71 -4.68 3.75 -10.32
C GLU A 71 -4.79 2.87 -9.07
N ILE A 72 -5.37 1.69 -9.25
CA ILE A 72 -5.39 0.63 -8.27
C ILE A 72 -4.30 -0.37 -8.65
N TRP A 73 -3.37 -0.55 -7.72
CA TRP A 73 -2.30 -1.51 -7.81
C TRP A 73 -2.52 -2.62 -6.80
N MET A 74 -2.10 -3.83 -7.15
CA MET A 74 -2.04 -4.97 -6.24
C MET A 74 -0.57 -5.34 -6.03
N ILE A 75 -0.14 -5.40 -4.78
CA ILE A 75 1.19 -5.87 -4.41
C ILE A 75 1.10 -7.24 -3.74
N LYS A 76 1.94 -8.17 -4.16
CA LYS A 76 2.12 -9.47 -3.51
C LYS A 76 3.15 -9.34 -2.38
N ILE A 77 2.82 -9.80 -1.18
CA ILE A 77 3.55 -9.42 0.05
C ILE A 77 4.90 -10.11 0.19
N ASP A 78 5.01 -11.35 -0.29
CA ASP A 78 6.21 -12.17 -0.22
C ASP A 78 7.28 -11.71 -1.23
N THR A 79 6.88 -11.38 -2.46
CA THR A 79 7.80 -10.99 -3.54
C THR A 79 7.96 -9.49 -3.69
N GLY A 80 6.98 -8.70 -3.26
CA GLY A 80 6.89 -7.28 -3.58
C GLY A 80 6.48 -6.99 -5.03
N GLU A 81 6.03 -8.01 -5.77
CA GLU A 81 5.58 -7.87 -7.15
C GLU A 81 4.33 -6.99 -7.22
N LEU A 82 4.34 -6.01 -8.12
CA LEU A 82 3.27 -5.02 -8.32
C LEU A 82 2.58 -5.23 -9.67
N GLN A 83 1.26 -5.25 -9.64
CA GLN A 83 0.43 -5.33 -10.84
C GLN A 83 -0.65 -4.24 -10.80
N SER A 84 -0.85 -3.54 -11.93
CA SER A 84 -1.98 -2.62 -12.09
C SER A 84 -3.27 -3.41 -12.34
N ILE A 85 -4.33 -3.05 -11.62
CA ILE A 85 -5.67 -3.65 -11.70
C ILE A 85 -6.64 -2.77 -12.51
N GLY A 86 -6.33 -1.48 -12.63
CA GLY A 86 -7.14 -0.51 -13.38
C GLY A 86 -7.16 0.85 -12.70
N THR A 87 -8.03 1.74 -13.17
CA THR A 87 -8.21 3.07 -12.57
C THR A 87 -9.29 3.03 -11.47
N GLY A 88 -9.13 3.83 -10.42
CA GLY A 88 -10.06 3.86 -9.29
C GLY A 88 -9.48 4.46 -8.01
N GLN A 89 -10.32 4.53 -6.98
CA GLN A 89 -9.96 5.05 -5.66
C GLN A 89 -10.58 4.20 -4.56
N LEU A 90 -10.02 4.30 -3.35
CA LEU A 90 -10.52 3.61 -2.15
C LEU A 90 -10.79 2.12 -2.39
N PRO A 91 -9.78 1.36 -2.87
CA PRO A 91 -9.96 -0.04 -3.18
C PRO A 91 -10.34 -0.83 -1.92
N ASN A 92 -11.19 -1.83 -2.09
CA ASN A 92 -11.50 -2.79 -1.05
C ASN A 92 -11.64 -4.18 -1.65
N TRP A 93 -11.37 -5.19 -0.85
CA TRP A 93 -11.66 -6.57 -1.19
C TRP A 93 -13.12 -6.86 -0.87
N LEU A 94 -13.76 -7.64 -1.71
CA LEU A 94 -15.04 -8.23 -1.36
C LEU A 94 -14.76 -9.35 -0.36
N SER A 95 -15.41 -9.29 0.79
CA SER A 95 -15.59 -10.46 1.64
C SER A 95 -16.55 -11.41 0.94
N ASP A 96 -16.19 -12.68 0.89
CA ASP A 96 -17.06 -13.78 0.46
C ASP A 96 -18.22 -14.01 1.43
#